data_AF-A0A521Y473-F1
#
_entry.id   AF-A0A521Y473-F1
#
_cell.length_a   1.000
_cell.length_b   1.000
_cell.length_c   1.000
_cell.angle_alpha   90.00
_cell.angle_beta   90.00
_cell.angle_gamma   90.00
#
_symmetry.space_group_name_H-M   'P 1'
#
loop_
_entity.id
_entity.type
_entity.pdbx_description
1 polymer ?
#
loop_
_entity_poly.entity_id
_entity_poly.type
_entity_poly.pdbx_seq_one_letter_code
_entity_poly.pdbx_strand_id
1 'polypeptide(L)'
;MINDNGLAVDIEALVVAASESDVLVVGFDFVAERVVIDFRVDNRRHSRPVLELAAPMADAEERAAWLAERRPALGAPERFLFFVWPHSIGTLMTSLVAERILQRIDQEHGVDYGPALARIATGLRRAERAEQVAAIRGGEGFETVWSREDDE
;
A
#
# COMPACT_ATOMS: atom_id res chain seq x y z
N MET A 1 -0.76 17.14 8.41
CA MET A 1 -1.47 17.88 7.33
C MET A 1 -2.65 17.03 6.92
N ILE A 2 -3.85 17.62 6.91
CA ILE A 2 -5.13 16.96 6.67
C ILE A 2 -5.38 16.90 5.16
N ASN A 3 -5.83 15.76 4.61
CA ASN A 3 -6.27 15.68 3.22
C ASN A 3 -7.74 16.09 3.07
N ASP A 4 -8.23 16.22 1.83
CA ASP A 4 -9.55 16.80 1.49
C ASP A 4 -10.77 16.05 2.08
N ASN A 5 -10.55 14.90 2.74
CA ASN A 5 -11.57 14.10 3.44
C ASN A 5 -11.51 14.22 4.99
N GLY A 6 -10.65 15.09 5.54
CA GLY A 6 -10.56 15.30 6.99
C GLY A 6 -9.80 14.21 7.78
N LEU A 7 -9.25 13.19 7.13
CA LEU A 7 -8.54 12.09 7.77
C LEU A 7 -7.05 12.39 7.88
N ALA A 8 -6.63 12.87 9.05
CA ALA A 8 -5.21 12.89 9.41
C ALA A 8 -4.76 11.46 9.70
N VAL A 9 -3.87 10.92 8.86
CA VAL A 9 -3.13 9.71 9.21
C VAL A 9 -2.03 10.06 10.19
N ASP A 10 -2.04 9.34 11.32
CA ASP A 10 -0.98 9.41 12.31
C ASP A 10 0.24 8.63 11.80
N ILE A 11 1.21 9.36 11.27
CA ILE A 11 2.45 8.79 10.74
C ILE A 11 3.26 8.09 11.85
N GLU A 12 3.24 8.60 13.07
CA GLU A 12 3.97 7.98 14.19
C GLU A 12 3.35 6.63 14.54
N ALA A 13 2.02 6.56 14.62
CA ALA A 13 1.31 5.30 14.82
C ALA A 13 1.60 4.30 13.68
N LEU A 14 1.68 4.75 12.42
CA LEU A 14 2.03 3.88 11.30
C LEU A 14 3.49 3.39 11.34
N VAL A 15 4.43 4.21 11.82
CA VAL A 15 5.83 3.79 12.03
C VAL A 15 5.91 2.71 13.12
N VAL A 16 5.14 2.86 14.21
CA VAL A 16 5.02 1.82 15.23
C VAL A 16 4.41 0.56 14.63
N ALA A 17 3.32 0.68 13.88
CA ALA A 17 2.69 -0.46 13.19
C ALA A 17 3.66 -1.18 12.24
N ALA A 18 4.46 -0.44 11.44
CA ALA A 18 5.47 -1.01 10.57
C ALA A 18 6.58 -1.76 11.34
N SER A 19 6.82 -1.38 12.60
CA SER A 19 7.79 -2.04 13.48
C SER A 19 7.26 -3.30 14.14
N GLU A 20 5.95 -3.36 14.37
CA GLU A 20 5.33 -4.31 15.29
C GLU A 20 4.37 -5.30 14.64
N SER A 21 3.94 -5.05 13.41
CA SER A 21 3.05 -5.94 12.67
C SER A 21 3.80 -7.14 12.07
N ASP A 22 3.07 -8.24 11.91
CA ASP A 22 3.50 -9.37 11.11
C ASP A 22 3.24 -9.11 9.63
N VAL A 23 2.07 -8.53 9.35
CA VAL A 23 1.62 -8.21 8.00
C VAL A 23 1.03 -6.81 7.99
N LEU A 24 1.48 -6.00 7.03
CA LEU A 24 1.00 -4.66 6.76
C LEU A 24 0.41 -4.62 5.35
N VAL A 25 -0.82 -4.13 5.21
CA VAL A 25 -1.47 -3.95 3.92
C VAL A 25 -1.81 -2.47 3.72
N VAL A 26 -1.30 -1.90 2.64
CA VAL A 26 -1.51 -0.51 2.25
C VAL A 26 -2.48 -0.45 1.09
N GLY A 27 -3.63 0.20 1.31
CA GLY A 27 -4.60 0.55 0.28
C GLY A 27 -4.43 1.98 -0.22
N PHE A 28 -5.07 2.25 -1.36
CA PHE A 28 -5.08 3.55 -2.02
C PHE A 28 -6.48 3.83 -2.57
N ASP A 29 -6.87 5.10 -2.62
CA ASP A 29 -8.19 5.50 -3.11
C ASP A 29 -8.27 5.58 -4.64
N PHE A 30 -7.12 5.69 -5.33
CA PHE A 30 -7.05 5.80 -6.79
C PHE A 30 -6.82 4.47 -7.51
N VAL A 31 -6.69 3.36 -6.78
CA VAL A 31 -6.44 2.03 -7.36
C VAL A 31 -6.93 0.93 -6.43
N ALA A 32 -7.43 -0.16 -7.00
CA ALA A 32 -8.04 -1.24 -6.22
C ALA A 32 -6.98 -2.23 -5.67
N GLU A 33 -5.81 -2.31 -6.29
CA GLU A 33 -4.67 -3.08 -5.81
C GLU A 33 -4.17 -2.60 -4.44
N ARG A 34 -3.51 -3.51 -3.73
CA ARG A 34 -2.96 -3.28 -2.39
C ARG A 34 -1.48 -3.62 -2.36
N VAL A 35 -0.68 -2.87 -1.62
CA VAL A 35 0.69 -3.31 -1.31
C VAL A 35 0.64 -4.15 -0.04
N VAL A 36 1.05 -5.40 -0.15
CA VAL A 36 1.17 -6.32 0.97
C VAL A 36 2.63 -6.43 1.36
N ILE A 37 2.91 -6.18 2.63
CA ILE A 37 4.20 -6.42 3.27
C ILE A 37 4.00 -7.49 4.33
N ASP A 38 4.63 -8.65 4.17
CA ASP A 38 4.63 -9.72 5.17
C ASP A 38 6.05 -9.90 5.70
N PHE A 39 6.28 -9.47 6.95
CA PHE A 39 7.60 -9.51 7.60
C PHE A 39 7.96 -10.90 8.12
N ARG A 40 6.98 -11.81 8.20
CA ARG A 40 7.18 -13.13 8.77
C ARG A 40 8.13 -13.95 7.90
N VAL A 41 8.89 -14.80 8.57
CA VAL A 41 9.73 -15.84 7.96
C VAL A 41 9.53 -17.13 8.73
N ASP A 42 9.82 -18.25 8.08
CA ASP A 42 9.83 -19.55 8.71
C ASP A 42 11.02 -19.67 9.67
N ASN A 43 10.89 -20.55 10.68
CA ASN A 43 11.94 -20.74 11.70
C ASN A 43 13.28 -21.21 11.13
N ARG A 44 13.28 -21.76 9.91
CA ARG A 44 14.50 -22.15 9.19
C ARG A 44 15.09 -21.03 8.34
N ARG A 45 14.40 -19.90 8.19
CA ARG A 45 14.76 -18.73 7.35
C ARG A 45 14.93 -19.08 5.86
N HIS A 46 14.19 -20.07 5.37
CA HIS A 46 14.16 -20.40 3.94
C HIS A 46 13.24 -19.46 3.15
N SER A 47 12.23 -18.91 3.82
CA SER A 47 11.34 -17.89 3.28
C SER A 47 11.90 -16.49 3.58
N ARG A 48 11.67 -15.58 2.64
CA ARG A 48 11.98 -14.16 2.79
C ARG A 48 10.70 -13.40 3.13
N PRO A 49 10.82 -12.17 3.67
CA PRO A 49 9.70 -11.25 3.71
C PRO A 49 9.06 -11.08 2.33
N VAL A 50 7.80 -10.70 2.28
CA VAL A 50 7.10 -10.43 1.01
C VAL A 50 6.83 -8.94 0.93
N LEU A 51 7.01 -8.36 -0.26
CA LEU A 51 6.62 -7.00 -0.61
C LEU A 51 6.08 -7.04 -2.03
N GLU A 52 4.76 -7.09 -2.16
CA GLU A 52 4.09 -7.38 -3.42
C GLU A 52 2.82 -6.54 -3.62
N LEU A 53 2.45 -6.35 -4.89
CA LEU A 53 1.12 -5.88 -5.25
C LEU A 53 0.17 -7.06 -5.26
N ALA A 54 -0.94 -6.90 -4.56
CA ALA A 54 -2.02 -7.85 -4.53
C ALA A 54 -3.27 -7.29 -5.19
N ALA A 55 -4.05 -8.19 -5.77
CA ALA A 55 -5.40 -7.89 -6.23
C ALA A 55 -6.28 -7.36 -5.08
N PRO A 56 -7.37 -6.66 -5.37
CA PRO A 56 -8.28 -6.14 -4.36
C PRO A 56 -8.78 -7.27 -3.46
N MET A 57 -8.79 -7.02 -2.14
CA MET A 57 -9.37 -7.91 -1.14
C MET A 57 -10.43 -7.13 -0.36
N ALA A 58 -11.67 -7.58 -0.45
CA ALA A 58 -12.85 -6.94 0.12
C ALA A 58 -12.82 -7.01 1.66
N ASP A 59 -12.48 -8.16 2.23
CA ASP A 59 -12.61 -8.41 3.66
C ASP A 59 -11.39 -9.13 4.28
N ALA A 60 -11.50 -9.44 5.58
CA ALA A 60 -10.44 -10.09 6.34
C ALA A 60 -10.26 -11.57 5.94
N GLU A 61 -11.31 -12.24 5.48
CA GLU A 61 -11.26 -13.64 5.06
C GLU A 61 -10.47 -13.78 3.75
N GLU A 62 -10.73 -12.90 2.78
CA GLU A 62 -9.96 -12.86 1.53
C GLU A 62 -8.48 -12.53 1.78
N ARG A 63 -8.17 -11.65 2.74
CA ARG A 63 -6.78 -11.36 3.15
C ARG A 63 -6.10 -12.57 3.76
N ALA A 64 -6.81 -13.30 4.62
CA ALA A 64 -6.29 -14.52 5.23
C ALA A 64 -6.07 -15.62 4.17
N ALA A 65 -7.00 -15.78 3.23
CA ALA A 65 -6.90 -16.73 2.13
C ALA A 65 -5.72 -16.40 1.21
N TRP A 66 -5.56 -15.12 0.83
CA TRP A 66 -4.42 -14.65 0.04
C TRP A 66 -3.09 -14.99 0.72
N LEU A 67 -2.97 -14.71 2.02
CA LEU A 67 -1.77 -15.05 2.79
C LEU A 67 -1.54 -16.56 2.89
N ALA A 68 -2.58 -17.35 3.14
CA ALA A 68 -2.47 -18.81 3.25
C ALA A 68 -2.01 -19.44 1.93
N GLU A 69 -2.47 -18.92 0.78
CA GLU A 69 -2.04 -19.35 -0.54
C GLU A 69 -0.56 -19.05 -0.79
N ARG A 70 -0.10 -17.83 -0.45
CA ARG A 70 1.30 -17.43 -0.65
C ARG A 70 2.26 -18.02 0.39
N ARG A 71 1.80 -18.21 1.62
CA ARG A 71 2.63 -18.58 2.78
C ARG A 71 2.10 -19.82 3.50
N PRO A 72 1.86 -20.96 2.81
CA PRO A 72 1.22 -22.14 3.39
C PRO A 72 2.04 -22.79 4.52
N ALA A 73 3.35 -22.53 4.57
CA ALA A 73 4.24 -23.03 5.62
C ALA A 73 4.25 -22.16 6.89
N LEU A 74 3.62 -20.98 6.86
CA LEU A 74 3.50 -20.08 8.01
C LEU A 74 2.10 -20.19 8.61
N GLY A 75 2.00 -20.08 9.94
CA GLY A 75 0.71 -19.97 10.62
C GLY A 75 -0.01 -18.66 10.27
N ALA A 76 -1.18 -18.43 10.86
CA ALA A 76 -1.85 -17.13 10.76
C ALA A 76 -0.99 -16.02 11.42
N PRO A 77 -0.99 -14.78 10.91
CA PRO A 77 -0.33 -13.67 11.57
C PRO A 77 -1.04 -13.34 12.89
N GLU A 78 -0.29 -12.97 13.91
CA GLU A 78 -0.84 -12.46 15.17
C GLU A 78 -1.23 -10.99 15.03
N ARG A 79 -0.44 -10.22 14.27
CA ARG A 79 -0.64 -8.78 14.08
C ARG A 79 -0.75 -8.44 12.60
N PHE A 80 -1.99 -8.43 12.12
CA PHE A 80 -2.34 -7.98 10.78
C PHE A 80 -2.89 -6.54 10.84
N LEU A 81 -2.32 -5.62 10.06
CA LEU A 81 -2.79 -4.25 9.98
C LEU A 81 -3.07 -3.82 8.54
N PHE A 82 -4.21 -3.16 8.34
CA PHE A 82 -4.60 -2.54 7.09
C PHE A 82 -4.83 -1.04 7.30
N PHE A 83 -4.33 -0.23 6.37
CA PHE A 83 -4.65 1.19 6.31
C PHE A 83 -4.71 1.67 4.86
N VAL A 84 -5.41 2.78 4.65
CA VAL A 84 -5.42 3.48 3.37
C VAL A 84 -4.45 4.65 3.46
N TRP A 85 -3.52 4.75 2.51
CA TRP A 85 -2.60 5.86 2.44
C TRP A 85 -3.29 7.08 1.81
N PRO A 86 -3.39 8.22 2.54
CA PRO A 86 -4.24 9.35 2.18
C PRO A 86 -3.58 10.35 1.22
N HIS A 87 -2.30 10.11 0.87
CA HIS A 87 -1.48 11.04 0.12
C HIS A 87 -0.95 10.38 -1.14
N SER A 88 -0.14 11.14 -1.90
CA SER A 88 0.43 10.60 -3.12
C SER A 88 1.37 9.41 -2.86
N ILE A 89 1.56 8.58 -3.88
CA ILE A 89 2.65 7.57 -3.87
C ILE A 89 4.00 8.26 -3.69
N GLY A 90 4.15 9.47 -4.22
CA GLY A 90 5.30 10.33 -3.97
C GLY A 90 5.60 10.49 -2.49
N THR A 91 4.59 10.90 -1.74
CA THR A 91 4.68 11.14 -0.31
C THR A 91 4.92 9.84 0.47
N LEU A 92 4.31 8.72 0.06
CA LEU A 92 4.57 7.42 0.70
C LEU A 92 6.05 7.04 0.60
N MET A 93 6.62 7.17 -0.60
CA MET A 93 8.01 6.78 -0.87
C MET A 93 9.04 7.62 -0.12
N THR A 94 8.70 8.84 0.28
CA THR A 94 9.57 9.73 1.07
C THR A 94 9.16 9.78 2.55
N SER A 95 8.23 8.92 2.99
CA SER A 95 7.73 8.90 4.36
C SER A 95 8.60 8.06 5.29
N LEU A 96 8.55 8.39 6.59
CA LEU A 96 9.16 7.58 7.65
C LEU A 96 8.60 6.14 7.70
N VAL A 97 7.37 5.92 7.24
CA VAL A 97 6.75 4.59 7.19
C VAL A 97 7.50 3.71 6.18
N ALA A 98 7.72 4.20 4.96
CA ALA A 98 8.44 3.45 3.93
C ALA A 98 9.90 3.20 4.32
N GLU A 99 10.56 4.21 4.89
CA GLU A 99 11.91 4.08 5.44
C GLU A 99 11.96 2.99 6.52
N ARG A 100 11.02 3.01 7.48
CA ARG A 100 10.97 2.04 8.56
C ARG A 100 10.74 0.61 8.06
N ILE A 101 9.86 0.42 7.08
CA ILE A 101 9.61 -0.88 6.45
C ILE A 101 10.90 -1.45 5.84
N LEU A 102 11.58 -0.67 4.99
CA LEU A 102 12.81 -1.11 4.35
C LEU A 102 13.92 -1.39 5.36
N GLN A 103 14.10 -0.49 6.33
CA GLN A 103 15.08 -0.62 7.39
C GLN A 103 14.84 -1.89 8.22
N ARG A 104 13.58 -2.18 8.57
CA ARG A 104 13.22 -3.40 9.30
C ARG A 104 13.58 -4.66 8.52
N ILE A 105 13.22 -4.71 7.23
CA ILE A 105 13.50 -5.86 6.37
C ILE A 105 15.02 -6.09 6.27
N ASP A 106 15.80 -5.03 6.07
CA ASP A 106 17.26 -5.11 6.01
C ASP A 106 17.86 -5.57 7.35
N GLN A 107 17.43 -4.98 8.47
CA GLN A 107 17.95 -5.31 9.81
C GLN A 107 17.63 -6.76 10.23
N GLU A 108 16.41 -7.25 9.96
CA GLU A 108 15.97 -8.56 10.42
C GLU A 108 16.39 -9.71 9.48
N HIS A 109 16.56 -9.41 8.19
CA HIS A 109 16.73 -10.44 7.14
C HIS A 109 17.95 -10.24 6.24
N GLY A 110 18.62 -9.09 6.31
CA GLY A 110 19.81 -8.75 5.51
C GLY A 110 19.52 -8.68 4.02
N VAL A 111 18.34 -8.19 3.63
CA VAL A 111 17.92 -8.09 2.23
C VAL A 111 17.45 -6.69 1.90
N ASP A 112 17.97 -6.14 0.81
CA ASP A 112 17.52 -4.85 0.28
C ASP A 112 16.27 -5.03 -0.59
N TYR A 113 15.16 -4.46 -0.10
CA TYR A 113 13.87 -4.42 -0.80
C TYR A 113 13.62 -3.10 -1.53
N GLY A 114 14.54 -2.14 -1.47
CA GLY A 114 14.46 -0.85 -2.16
C GLY A 114 14.14 -1.00 -3.66
N PRO A 115 14.83 -1.88 -4.42
CA PRO A 115 14.51 -2.10 -5.82
C PRO A 115 13.11 -2.66 -6.06
N ALA A 116 12.60 -3.54 -5.18
CA ALA A 116 11.27 -4.10 -5.30
C ALA A 116 10.19 -3.04 -5.04
N LEU A 117 10.36 -2.25 -3.98
CA LEU A 117 9.47 -1.14 -3.65
C LEU A 117 9.48 -0.08 -4.76
N ALA A 118 10.63 0.24 -5.34
CA ALA A 118 10.73 1.19 -6.46
C ALA A 118 9.96 0.73 -7.72
N ARG A 119 10.00 -0.57 -8.04
CA ARG A 119 9.20 -1.13 -9.15
C ARG A 119 7.71 -1.00 -8.89
N ILE A 120 7.26 -1.34 -7.68
CA ILE A 120 5.86 -1.23 -7.28
C ILE A 120 5.39 0.23 -7.30
N ALA A 121 6.20 1.13 -6.74
CA ALA A 121 5.92 2.56 -6.74
C ALA A 121 5.82 3.14 -8.16
N THR A 122 6.61 2.64 -9.10
CA THR A 122 6.51 3.06 -10.52
C THR A 122 5.16 2.70 -11.12
N GLY A 123 4.65 1.50 -10.85
CA GLY A 123 3.31 1.08 -11.29
C GLY A 123 2.21 1.93 -10.64
N LEU A 124 2.27 2.11 -9.33
CA LEU A 124 1.27 2.87 -8.57
C LEU A 124 1.24 4.36 -8.97
N ARG A 125 2.39 4.99 -9.25
CA ARG A 125 2.43 6.37 -9.77
C ARG A 125 1.76 6.52 -11.14
N ARG A 126 1.83 5.49 -11.99
CA ARG A 126 1.13 5.49 -13.27
C ARG A 126 -0.38 5.40 -13.08
N ALA A 127 -0.85 4.55 -12.16
CA ALA A 127 -2.26 4.44 -11.80
C ALA A 127 -2.79 5.75 -11.19
N GLU A 128 -2.09 6.30 -10.21
CA GLU A 128 -2.39 7.62 -9.61
C GLU A 128 -2.51 8.71 -10.67
N ARG A 129 -1.57 8.77 -11.62
CA ARG A 129 -1.60 9.75 -12.70
C ARG A 129 -2.78 9.54 -13.65
N ALA A 130 -3.10 8.29 -13.98
CA ALA A 130 -4.23 7.97 -14.84
C ALA A 130 -5.55 8.41 -14.21
N GLU A 131 -5.74 8.14 -12.92
CA GLU A 131 -6.92 8.55 -12.15
C GLU A 131 -7.07 10.08 -12.11
N GLN A 132 -5.97 10.80 -11.82
CA GLN A 132 -5.98 12.27 -11.86
C GLN A 132 -6.37 12.82 -13.24
N VAL A 133 -5.89 12.20 -14.33
CA VAL A 133 -6.27 12.63 -15.69
C VAL A 133 -7.75 12.36 -15.96
N ALA A 134 -8.27 11.21 -15.53
CA ALA A 134 -9.68 10.85 -15.69
C ALA A 134 -10.59 11.83 -14.94
N ALA A 135 -10.26 12.16 -13.68
CA ALA A 135 -10.99 13.14 -12.88
C ALA A 135 -11.02 14.54 -13.53
N ILE A 136 -9.91 14.98 -14.13
CA ILE A 136 -9.84 16.27 -14.84
C ILE A 136 -10.68 16.27 -16.12
N ARG A 137 -10.72 15.14 -16.84
CA ARG A 137 -11.37 15.04 -18.16
C ARG A 137 -12.85 14.65 -18.10
N GLY A 138 -13.40 14.35 -16.92
CA GLY A 138 -14.75 13.82 -16.78
C GLY A 138 -14.88 12.39 -17.30
N GLY A 139 -13.91 11.53 -16.97
CA GLY A 139 -13.99 10.09 -17.24
C GLY A 139 -15.10 9.41 -16.43
N GLU A 140 -15.33 8.12 -16.67
CA GLU A 140 -16.30 7.32 -15.90
C GLU A 140 -16.12 7.53 -14.38
N GLY A 141 -17.21 7.87 -13.68
CA GLY A 141 -17.20 8.14 -12.24
C GLY A 141 -16.94 9.59 -11.83
N PHE A 142 -16.60 10.49 -12.78
CA PHE A 142 -16.32 11.90 -12.49
C PHE A 142 -17.15 12.83 -13.37
N GLU A 143 -17.99 13.66 -12.76
CA GLU A 143 -18.66 14.77 -13.45
C GLU A 143 -17.75 16.01 -13.44
N THR A 144 -17.49 16.59 -14.61
CA THR A 144 -16.74 17.84 -14.72
C THR A 144 -17.59 19.02 -14.26
N VAL A 145 -17.07 19.82 -13.31
CA VAL A 145 -17.72 21.06 -12.84
C VAL A 145 -17.78 22.14 -13.94
N TRP A 146 -16.94 22.04 -14.98
CA TRP A 146 -16.90 22.99 -16.09
C TRP A 146 -17.54 22.37 -17.34
N SER A 147 -18.86 22.50 -17.46
CA SER A 147 -19.50 22.50 -18.77
C SER A 147 -18.97 23.71 -19.54
N ARG A 148 -18.42 23.52 -20.75
CA ARG A 148 -18.30 24.65 -21.68
C ARG A 148 -19.70 25.22 -21.85
N GLU A 149 -19.90 26.48 -21.50
CA GLU A 149 -21.03 27.23 -22.03
C GLU A 149 -20.83 27.25 -23.54
N ASP A 150 -21.69 26.54 -24.27
CA ASP A 150 -21.82 26.74 -25.70
C ASP A 150 -22.40 28.15 -25.89
N ASP A 151 -21.53 29.11 -26.20
CA ASP A 151 -21.93 30.42 -26.70
C ASP A 151 -22.59 30.24 -28.08
N GLU A 152 -23.93 30.21 -28.13
CA GLU A 152 -24.75 30.55 -29.30
C GLU A 152 -25.82 31.59 -28.95
#